data_AF-A0A7V5I023-F1
#
_entry.id   AF-A0A7V5I023-F1
#
_cell.length_a   1.000
_cell.length_b   1.000
_cell.length_c   1.000
_cell.angle_alpha   90.00
_cell.angle_beta   90.00
_cell.angle_gamma   90.00
#
_symmetry.space_group_name_H-M   'P 1'
#
loop_
_entity.id
_entity.type
_entity.pdbx_description
1 polymer ?
#
loop_
_entity_poly.entity_id
_entity_poly.type
_entity_poly.pdbx_seq_one_letter_code
_entity_poly.pdbx_strand_id
1 'polypeptide(L)'
;MYKIILHKRPANFYTRLDKKQRERIGKAIDKLKENPLQGRNIKRLKGELEGKYRLRVGPFRIVYIVDKSKNLIVIESIGSRGSVY
;
A
#
# COMPACT_ATOMS: atom_id res chain seq x y z
N MET A 1 -0.52 -2.19 16.48
CA MET A 1 -1.30 -1.51 15.43
C MET A 1 -0.41 -0.47 14.77
N TYR A 2 -0.22 -0.52 13.45
CA TYR A 2 0.70 0.38 12.76
C TYR A 2 0.02 1.70 12.35
N LYS A 3 0.74 2.82 12.43
CA LYS A 3 0.32 4.12 11.84
C LYS A 3 0.56 4.10 10.33
N ILE A 4 -0.28 4.80 9.57
CA ILE A 4 -0.16 4.86 8.10
C ILE A 4 0.06 6.31 7.67
N ILE A 5 1.09 6.54 6.87
CA ILE A 5 1.37 7.81 6.20
C ILE A 5 1.25 7.59 4.69
N LEU A 6 0.51 8.46 4.01
CA LEU A 6 0.43 8.50 2.55
C LEU A 6 1.26 9.66 2.01
N HIS A 7 2.13 9.39 1.04
CA HIS A 7 2.77 10.46 0.27
C HIS A 7 1.76 11.22 -0.61
N LYS A 8 2.13 12.43 -1.03
CA LYS A 8 1.27 13.32 -1.83
C LYS A 8 0.78 12.70 -3.13
N ARG A 9 1.62 11.91 -3.81
CA ARG A 9 1.27 11.20 -5.06
C ARG A 9 0.17 10.13 -4.86
N PRO A 10 0.34 9.16 -3.95
CA PRO A 10 -0.72 8.18 -3.69
C PRO A 10 -2.00 8.80 -3.13
N ALA A 11 -1.90 9.88 -2.34
CA ALA A 11 -3.08 10.61 -1.87
C ALA A 11 -3.91 11.18 -3.04
N ASN A 12 -3.26 11.83 -4.00
CA ASN A 12 -3.92 12.37 -5.20
C ASN A 12 -4.52 11.28 -6.10
N PHE A 13 -3.87 10.11 -6.19
CA PHE A 13 -4.45 8.98 -6.91
C PHE A 13 -5.69 8.47 -6.19
N TYR A 14 -5.62 8.30 -4.87
CA TYR A 14 -6.71 7.78 -4.05
C TYR A 14 -7.96 8.67 -4.09
N THR A 15 -7.82 10.00 -4.08
CA THR A 15 -8.96 10.92 -4.15
C THR A 15 -9.70 10.88 -5.48
N ARG A 16 -9.00 10.56 -6.57
CA ARG A 16 -9.56 10.43 -7.93
C ARG A 16 -10.31 9.12 -8.18
N LEU A 17 -10.22 8.15 -7.27
CA LEU A 17 -10.88 6.86 -7.42
C LEU A 17 -12.38 6.95 -7.12
N ASP A 18 -13.15 6.07 -7.77
CA ASP A 18 -14.58 5.94 -7.49
C ASP A 18 -14.81 5.46 -6.06
N LYS A 19 -16.00 5.75 -5.51
CA LYS A 19 -16.36 5.40 -4.13
C LYS A 19 -16.08 3.93 -3.80
N LYS A 20 -16.50 3.02 -4.68
CA LYS A 20 -16.29 1.56 -4.52
C LYS A 20 -14.82 1.16 -4.50
N GLN A 21 -13.98 1.85 -5.30
CA GLN A 21 -12.54 1.60 -5.36
C GLN A 21 -11.85 2.14 -4.09
N ARG A 22 -12.21 3.36 -3.66
CA ARG A 22 -11.73 3.94 -2.40
C ARG A 22 -12.05 3.05 -1.21
N GLU A 23 -13.30 2.61 -1.06
CA GLU A 23 -13.70 1.70 0.02
C GLU A 23 -12.90 0.40 0.00
N ARG A 24 -12.68 -0.18 -1.19
CA ARG A 24 -11.89 -1.41 -1.32
C ARG A 24 -10.43 -1.22 -0.89
N ILE A 25 -9.82 -0.10 -1.26
CA ILE A 25 -8.45 0.25 -0.86
C ILE A 25 -8.39 0.57 0.62
N GLY A 26 -9.33 1.35 1.15
CA GLY A 26 -9.43 1.67 2.59
C GLY A 26 -9.49 0.41 3.45
N LYS A 27 -10.38 -0.53 3.12
CA LYS A 27 -10.46 -1.83 3.81
C LYS A 27 -9.15 -2.63 3.75
N ALA A 28 -8.42 -2.54 2.64
CA ALA A 28 -7.13 -3.23 2.51
C ALA A 28 -6.03 -2.54 3.33
N ILE A 29 -6.03 -1.22 3.37
CA ILE A 29 -5.13 -0.39 4.19
C ILE A 29 -5.38 -0.62 5.68
N ASP A 30 -6.64 -0.73 6.10
CA ASP A 30 -6.97 -1.02 7.50
C ASP A 30 -6.48 -2.41 7.93
N LYS A 31 -6.67 -3.45 7.09
CA LYS A 31 -6.08 -4.77 7.33
C LYS A 31 -4.55 -4.74 7.39
N LEU A 32 -3.93 -3.83 6.64
CA LEU A 32 -2.49 -3.64 6.66
C LEU A 32 -1.98 -3.15 8.02
N LYS A 33 -2.79 -2.38 8.78
CA LYS A 33 -2.42 -1.88 10.12
C LYS A 33 -2.24 -3.01 11.14
N GLU A 34 -2.91 -4.14 10.91
CA GLU A 34 -2.83 -5.33 11.76
C GLU A 34 -1.70 -6.24 11.32
N ASN A 35 -1.59 -6.54 10.01
CA ASN A 35 -0.56 -7.42 9.48
C ASN A 35 0.07 -6.87 8.18
N PRO A 36 1.08 -5.99 8.29
CA PRO A 36 1.68 -5.35 7.12
C PRO A 36 2.72 -6.22 6.41
N LEU A 37 3.15 -7.33 7.00
CA LEU A 37 4.27 -8.14 6.49
C LEU A 37 3.83 -9.45 5.88
N GLN A 38 2.68 -9.98 6.32
CA GLN A 38 2.19 -11.29 5.91
C GLN A 38 0.76 -11.19 5.39
N GLY A 39 0.54 -11.76 4.21
CA GLY A 39 -0.78 -11.82 3.61
C GLY A 39 -0.72 -12.38 2.20
N ARG A 40 -1.78 -13.08 1.77
CA ARG A 40 -1.86 -13.72 0.45
C ARG A 40 -1.63 -12.75 -0.72
N ASN A 41 -1.93 -11.48 -0.51
CA ASN A 41 -1.79 -10.41 -1.51
C ASN A 41 -0.55 -9.54 -1.31
N ILE A 42 0.24 -9.80 -0.28
CA ILE A 42 1.46 -9.05 0.07
C ILE A 42 2.66 -9.80 -0.47
N LYS A 43 3.54 -9.10 -1.17
CA LYS A 43 4.82 -9.66 -1.63
C LYS A 43 5.94 -8.68 -1.31
N ARG A 44 7.01 -9.17 -0.69
CA ARG A 44 8.25 -8.41 -0.53
C ARG A 44 8.88 -8.18 -1.91
N LEU A 45 9.23 -6.94 -2.20
CA LEU A 45 9.92 -6.57 -3.43
C LEU A 45 11.43 -6.83 -3.27
N LYS A 46 12.11 -7.02 -4.40
CA LYS A 46 13.54 -7.34 -4.51
C LYS A 46 14.19 -6.42 -5.53
N GLY A 47 15.53 -6.38 -5.56
CA GLY A 47 16.29 -5.50 -6.47
C GLY A 47 16.27 -4.06 -6.01
N GLU A 48 16.09 -3.11 -6.91
CA GLU A 48 16.08 -1.66 -6.59
C GLU A 48 14.97 -1.25 -5.60
N LEU A 49 13.93 -2.09 -5.46
CA LEU A 49 12.82 -1.89 -4.52
C LEU A 49 12.94 -2.79 -3.27
N GLU A 50 14.13 -3.31 -2.99
CA GLU A 50 14.38 -4.08 -1.77
C GLU A 50 14.06 -3.26 -0.51
N GLY A 51 13.50 -3.93 0.50
CA GLY A 51 12.97 -3.28 1.71
C GLY A 51 11.54 -2.75 1.55
N LYS A 52 10.98 -2.71 0.33
CA LYS A 52 9.58 -2.37 0.09
C LYS A 52 8.69 -3.60 -0.04
N TYR A 53 7.41 -3.39 0.15
CA TYR A 53 6.35 -4.39 0.04
C TYR A 53 5.31 -3.95 -0.99
N ARG A 54 4.69 -4.93 -1.63
CA ARG A 54 3.60 -4.72 -2.57
C ARG A 54 2.34 -5.44 -2.10
N LEU A 55 1.29 -4.68 -1.82
CA LEU A 55 -0.06 -5.20 -1.59
C LEU A 55 -0.87 -5.12 -2.88
N ARG A 56 -1.48 -6.24 -3.29
CA ARG A 56 -2.44 -6.28 -4.40
C ARG A 56 -3.88 -6.10 -3.90
N VAL A 57 -4.60 -5.14 -4.44
CA VAL A 57 -6.01 -4.88 -4.13
C VAL A 57 -6.82 -4.86 -5.42
N GLY A 58 -7.26 -6.05 -5.86
CA GLY A 58 -7.95 -6.19 -7.15
C GLY A 58 -7.04 -5.78 -8.33
N PRO A 59 -7.39 -4.74 -9.11
CA PRO A 59 -6.56 -4.21 -10.19
C PRO A 59 -5.45 -3.26 -9.71
N PHE A 60 -5.49 -2.82 -8.45
CA PHE A 60 -4.54 -1.86 -7.89
C PHE A 60 -3.36 -2.55 -7.20
N ARG A 61 -2.22 -1.85 -7.18
CA ARG A 61 -1.02 -2.20 -6.44
C ARG A 61 -0.65 -1.04 -5.54
N ILE A 62 -0.33 -1.36 -4.29
CA ILE A 62 0.13 -0.43 -3.28
C ILE A 62 1.55 -0.82 -2.93
N VAL A 63 2.49 0.10 -3.12
CA VAL A 63 3.88 -0.06 -2.69
C VAL A 63 4.06 0.71 -1.39
N TYR A 64 4.58 0.02 -0.37
CA TYR A 64 4.75 0.58 0.95
C TYR A 64 6.01 0.06 1.64
N ILE A 65 6.47 0.79 2.63
CA ILE A 65 7.59 0.46 3.51
C ILE A 65 7.04 0.26 4.92
N VAL A 66 7.59 -0.69 5.66
CA VAL A 66 7.24 -0.95 7.04
C VAL A 66 8.43 -0.63 7.94
N ASP A 67 8.31 0.43 8.71
CA ASP A 67 9.24 0.76 9.77
C ASP A 67 8.73 0.12 11.07
N LYS A 68 9.33 -1.02 11.44
CA LYS A 68 8.98 -1.75 12.66
C LYS A 68 9.37 -0.99 13.92
N SER A 69 10.40 -0.14 13.87
CA SER A 69 10.88 0.60 15.03
C SER A 69 9.86 1.67 15.46
N LYS A 70 9.20 2.29 14.49
CA LYS A 70 8.19 3.34 14.71
C LYS A 70 6.75 2.83 14.63
N ASN A 71 6.56 1.53 14.42
CA ASN A 71 5.26 0.94 14.08
C ASN A 71 4.56 1.74 12.97
N LEU A 72 5.29 2.06 11.90
CA LEU A 72 4.85 2.97 10.84
C LEU A 72 4.85 2.26 9.49
N ILE A 73 3.80 2.49 8.72
CA ILE A 73 3.69 2.08 7.32
C ILE A 73 3.67 3.34 6.45
N VAL A 74 4.61 3.43 5.53
CA VAL A 74 4.71 4.54 4.58
C VAL A 74 4.27 4.05 3.22
N ILE A 75 3.17 4.59 2.70
CA ILE A 75 2.67 4.28 1.36
C ILE A 75 3.37 5.22 0.36
N GLU A 76 4.26 4.63 -0.44
CA GLU A 76 5.05 5.31 -1.46
C GLU A 76 4.23 5.56 -2.73
N SER A 77 3.44 4.57 -3.14
CA SER A 77 2.69 4.65 -4.40
C SER A 77 1.44 3.76 -4.38
N ILE A 78 0.38 4.25 -5.03
CA ILE A 78 -0.86 3.51 -5.31
C ILE A 78 -1.16 3.73 -6.80
N GLY A 79 -1.40 2.64 -7.52
CA GLY A 79 -1.74 2.73 -8.94
C GLY A 79 -2.31 1.44 -9.52
N SER A 80 -2.76 1.51 -10.77
CA SER A 80 -3.32 0.38 -11.52
C SER A 80 -2.22 -0.55 -12.06
N ARG A 81 -2.63 -1.65 -12.69
CA ARG A 81 -1.74 -2.68 -13.24
C ARG A 81 -0.86 -2.11 -14.37
N GLY A 82 0.33 -1.61 -14.03
CA GLY A 82 1.33 -1.10 -15.00
C GLY A 82 1.91 0.27 -14.64
N SER A 83 1.23 1.04 -13.77
CA SER A 83 1.63 2.41 -13.39
C SER A 83 2.50 2.50 -12.12
N VAL A 84 2.88 1.37 -11.53
CA VAL A 84 3.48 1.31 -10.17
C VAL A 84 4.92 0.76 -10.19
N TYR A 85 5.46 0.51 -11.38
CA TYR A 85 6.87 0.20 -11.58
C TYR A 85 7.49 1.32 -12.40
#